data_AF-A0A2J7QAR9-F1
#
_entry.id   AF-A0A2J7QAR9-F1
#
_cell.length_a   1.000
_cell.length_b   1.000
_cell.length_c   1.000
_cell.angle_alpha   90.00
_cell.angle_beta   90.00
_cell.angle_gamma   90.00
#
_symmetry.space_group_name_H-M   'P 1'
#
loop_
_entity.id
_entity.type
_entity.pdbx_description
1 polymer ?
#
loop_
_entity_poly.entity_id
_entity_poly.type
_entity_poly.pdbx_seq_one_letter_code
_entity_poly.pdbx_strand_id
1 'polypeptide(L)'
;MPLQLYDVVNVNLTEKPEWLYEKSPLGKVPALELESGDCIYESMIIADYLDEKYPHRPLYPKDPLKKAKDKLLIDQFNKVISNLYRLYQNMDKEFLDPVMKALDVFEREIVSRSKPFFGGDKPGMLDYMIWPWCERSEMLKIMGGDQFVLPRERFLRLMEWRNAMKEEECVKMSYLEPEIHAKYINSHRAGYADYDLLVK
;
A
#
# COMPACT_ATOMS: atom_id res chain seq x y z
N MET A 1 12.27 -12.70 23.56
CA MET A 1 12.56 -12.16 22.21
C MET A 1 11.27 -12.25 21.43
N PRO A 2 10.78 -11.19 20.77
CA PRO A 2 9.70 -11.36 19.80
C PRO A 2 10.19 -12.35 18.75
N LEU A 3 9.40 -13.38 18.46
CA LEU A 3 9.69 -14.34 17.40
C LEU A 3 9.86 -13.56 16.10
N GLN A 4 11.02 -13.66 15.46
CA GLN A 4 11.20 -13.19 14.09
C GLN A 4 10.39 -14.14 13.20
N LEU A 5 9.23 -13.68 12.75
CA LEU A 5 8.25 -14.51 12.03
C LEU A 5 8.61 -14.72 10.56
N TYR A 6 9.46 -13.86 10.00
CA TYR A 6 9.98 -13.91 8.64
C TYR A 6 11.25 -13.07 8.54
N ASP A 7 12.05 -13.33 7.51
CA ASP A 7 13.20 -12.51 7.13
C ASP A 7 12.87 -11.63 5.92
N VAL A 8 13.50 -10.45 5.86
CA VAL A 8 13.36 -9.51 4.74
C VAL A 8 14.67 -9.44 4.00
N VAL A 9 14.63 -9.73 2.69
CA VAL A 9 15.74 -9.50 1.78
C VAL A 9 15.34 -8.37 0.84
N ASN A 10 15.89 -7.17 1.07
CA ASN A 10 15.68 -6.03 0.19
C ASN A 10 16.48 -6.19 -1.12
N VAL A 11 15.94 -5.66 -2.21
CA VAL A 11 16.52 -5.79 -3.55
C VAL A 11 16.59 -4.42 -4.22
N ASN A 12 17.77 -4.09 -4.77
CA ASN A 12 17.92 -2.94 -5.66
C ASN A 12 17.17 -3.22 -6.98
N LEU A 13 16.17 -2.40 -7.30
CA LEU A 13 15.33 -2.62 -8.48
C LEU A 13 15.88 -1.97 -9.77
N THR A 14 16.97 -1.19 -9.67
CA THR A 14 17.73 -0.69 -10.82
C THR A 14 18.82 -1.67 -11.21
N GLU A 15 19.60 -2.14 -10.24
CA GLU A 15 20.64 -3.16 -10.41
C GLU A 15 20.16 -4.50 -9.81
N LYS A 16 19.22 -5.13 -10.52
CA LYS A 16 18.57 -6.36 -10.03
C LYS A 16 19.59 -7.52 -10.00
N PRO A 17 19.74 -8.22 -8.86
CA PRO A 17 20.60 -9.39 -8.80
C PRO A 17 19.99 -10.54 -9.61
N GLU A 18 20.85 -11.35 -10.25
CA GLU A 18 20.41 -12.46 -11.11
C GLU A 18 19.55 -13.49 -10.36
N TRP A 19 19.84 -13.74 -9.09
CA TRP A 19 19.09 -14.69 -8.26
C TRP A 19 17.61 -14.27 -8.05
N LEU A 20 17.25 -12.99 -8.25
CA LEU A 20 15.86 -12.55 -8.12
C LEU A 20 14.94 -13.30 -9.09
N TYR A 21 15.43 -13.64 -10.28
CA TYR A 21 14.64 -14.32 -11.31
C TYR A 21 14.32 -15.77 -10.96
N GLU A 22 15.09 -16.38 -10.04
CA GLU A 22 14.78 -17.69 -9.46
C GLU A 22 13.62 -17.62 -8.45
N LYS A 23 13.46 -16.47 -7.78
CA LYS A 23 12.42 -16.23 -6.77
C LYS A 23 11.13 -15.65 -7.38
N SER A 24 11.29 -14.80 -8.39
CA SER A 24 10.23 -14.12 -9.11
C SER A 24 10.59 -14.06 -10.59
N PRO A 25 10.03 -14.94 -11.44
CA PRO A 25 10.41 -15.03 -12.85
C PRO A 25 10.26 -13.73 -13.65
N LEU A 26 9.43 -12.80 -13.18
CA LEU A 26 9.24 -11.49 -13.79
C LEU A 26 10.25 -10.43 -13.30
N GLY A 27 11.17 -10.79 -12.40
CA GLY A 27 12.12 -9.88 -11.78
C GLY A 27 11.43 -8.76 -10.98
N LYS A 28 10.29 -9.08 -10.36
CA LYS A 28 9.46 -8.14 -9.58
C LYS A 28 9.40 -8.54 -8.11
N VAL A 29 9.19 -7.55 -7.25
CA VAL A 29 8.90 -7.75 -5.82
C VAL A 29 7.44 -7.37 -5.52
N PRO A 30 6.83 -7.92 -4.46
CA PRO A 30 7.38 -8.92 -3.54
C PRO A 30 7.41 -10.35 -4.13
N ALA A 31 8.27 -11.18 -3.53
CA ALA A 31 8.26 -12.64 -3.62
C ALA A 31 8.38 -13.20 -2.20
N LEU A 32 7.69 -14.30 -1.94
CA LEU A 32 7.71 -15.05 -0.67
C LEU A 32 8.36 -16.40 -0.93
N GLU A 33 9.47 -16.67 -0.27
CA GLU A 33 10.09 -17.99 -0.23
C GLU A 33 9.63 -18.73 1.03
N LEU A 34 9.17 -19.97 0.86
CA LEU A 34 8.76 -20.85 1.94
C LEU A 34 9.94 -21.68 2.45
N GLU A 35 9.81 -22.28 3.64
CA GLU A 35 10.82 -23.20 4.18
C GLU A 35 11.13 -24.39 3.25
N SER A 36 10.20 -24.76 2.36
CA SER A 36 10.42 -25.81 1.33
C SER A 36 11.36 -25.37 0.20
N GLY A 37 11.66 -24.07 0.09
CA GLY A 37 12.33 -23.45 -1.05
C GLY A 37 11.37 -23.03 -2.18
N ASP A 38 10.08 -23.37 -2.10
CA ASP A 38 9.09 -22.91 -3.06
C ASP A 38 8.86 -21.40 -2.96
N CYS A 39 8.68 -20.75 -4.10
CA CYS A 39 8.46 -19.30 -4.18
C CYS A 39 7.07 -18.95 -4.71
N ILE A 40 6.43 -17.96 -4.09
CA ILE A 40 5.17 -17.35 -4.51
C ILE A 40 5.45 -15.87 -4.81
N TYR A 41 4.93 -15.34 -5.91
CA TYR A 41 5.07 -13.93 -6.30
C TYR A 41 3.71 -13.31 -6.60
N GLU A 42 3.67 -11.99 -6.82
CA GLU A 42 2.49 -11.12 -6.83
C GLU A 42 1.91 -10.86 -5.43
N SER A 43 1.81 -9.58 -5.06
CA SER A 43 1.43 -9.16 -3.71
C SER A 43 0.07 -9.70 -3.26
N MET A 44 -0.94 -9.68 -4.14
CA MET A 44 -2.27 -10.21 -3.81
C MET A 44 -2.31 -11.73 -3.67
N ILE A 45 -1.53 -12.45 -4.48
CA ILE A 45 -1.47 -13.91 -4.39
C ILE A 45 -0.79 -14.31 -3.08
N ILE A 46 0.31 -13.63 -2.72
CA ILE A 46 0.99 -13.83 -1.43
C ILE A 46 0.04 -13.52 -0.26
N ALA A 47 -0.68 -12.40 -0.31
CA ALA A 47 -1.60 -12.01 0.76
C ALA A 47 -2.77 -13.01 0.92
N ASP A 48 -3.36 -13.47 -0.20
CA ASP A 48 -4.40 -14.51 -0.18
C ASP A 48 -3.86 -15.84 0.38
N TYR A 49 -2.67 -16.27 -0.05
CA TYR A 49 -2.01 -17.48 0.47
C TYR A 49 -1.80 -17.41 1.98
N LEU A 50 -1.29 -16.28 2.50
CA LEU A 50 -1.06 -16.11 3.93
C LEU A 50 -2.37 -16.10 4.73
N ASP A 51 -3.44 -15.48 4.22
CA ASP A 51 -4.76 -15.48 4.86
C ASP A 51 -5.36 -16.89 4.95
N GLU A 52 -5.16 -17.72 3.92
CA GLU A 52 -5.60 -19.12 3.90
C GLU A 52 -4.73 -20.02 4.79
N LYS A 53 -3.40 -19.81 4.77
CA LYS A 53 -2.43 -20.61 5.52
C LYS A 53 -2.52 -20.39 7.02
N TYR A 54 -2.83 -19.17 7.47
CA TYR A 54 -2.83 -18.77 8.89
C TYR A 54 -4.22 -18.26 9.34
N PRO A 55 -5.20 -19.13 9.55
CA PRO A 55 -6.61 -18.76 9.73
C PRO A 55 -6.95 -18.15 11.10
N HIS A 56 -5.97 -17.91 11.98
CA HIS A 56 -6.21 -17.41 13.34
C HIS A 56 -6.81 -16.01 13.37
N ARG A 57 -6.41 -15.14 12.44
CA ARG A 57 -6.96 -13.80 12.24
C ARG A 57 -7.24 -13.61 10.74
N PRO A 58 -8.41 -14.05 10.24
CA PRO A 58 -8.75 -13.87 8.84
C PRO A 58 -8.89 -12.37 8.55
N LEU A 59 -8.27 -11.93 7.47
CA LEU A 59 -8.30 -10.57 6.96
C LEU A 59 -9.51 -10.33 6.06
N TYR A 60 -10.01 -11.36 5.38
CA TYR A 60 -11.29 -11.28 4.68
C TYR A 60 -12.47 -11.60 5.60
N PRO A 61 -13.65 -11.03 5.30
CA PRO A 61 -14.89 -11.47 5.92
C PRO A 61 -15.22 -12.91 5.51
N LYS A 62 -15.85 -13.67 6.42
CA LYS A 62 -16.30 -15.05 6.15
C LYS A 62 -17.43 -15.12 5.12
N ASP A 63 -18.20 -14.05 4.99
CA ASP A 63 -19.28 -13.96 3.99
C ASP A 63 -18.68 -13.86 2.58
N PRO A 64 -18.98 -14.80 1.66
CA PRO A 64 -18.37 -14.85 0.34
C PRO A 64 -18.65 -13.61 -0.50
N LEU A 65 -19.84 -13.02 -0.40
CA LEU A 65 -20.21 -11.84 -1.16
C LEU A 65 -19.41 -10.61 -0.67
N LYS A 66 -19.26 -10.44 0.64
CA LYS A 66 -18.42 -9.37 1.21
C LYS A 66 -16.95 -9.56 0.82
N LYS A 67 -16.43 -10.79 0.87
CA LYS A 67 -15.05 -11.08 0.41
C LYS A 67 -14.87 -10.72 -1.07
N ALA A 68 -15.84 -11.06 -1.92
CA ALA A 68 -15.82 -10.69 -3.33
C ALA A 68 -15.87 -9.16 -3.54
N LYS A 69 -16.68 -8.44 -2.77
CA LYS A 69 -16.72 -6.96 -2.81
C LYS A 69 -15.41 -6.32 -2.39
N ASP A 70 -14.75 -6.85 -1.35
CA ASP A 70 -13.41 -6.39 -0.95
C ASP A 70 -12.40 -6.60 -2.07
N LYS A 71 -12.40 -7.77 -2.72
CA LYS A 71 -11.54 -8.05 -3.89
C LYS A 71 -11.81 -7.11 -5.07
N LEU A 72 -13.07 -6.78 -5.36
CA LEU A 72 -13.42 -5.80 -6.40
C LEU A 72 -12.89 -4.40 -6.07
N LEU A 73 -12.95 -4.00 -4.80
CA LEU A 73 -12.43 -2.70 -4.36
C LEU A 73 -10.89 -2.66 -4.42
N ILE A 74 -10.22 -3.76 -4.05
CA ILE A 74 -8.76 -3.89 -4.20
C ILE A 74 -8.37 -3.73 -5.68
N ASP A 75 -9.04 -4.44 -6.59
CA ASP A 75 -8.79 -4.29 -8.02
C ASP A 75 -9.10 -2.87 -8.53
N GLN A 76 -10.21 -2.28 -8.09
CA GLN A 76 -10.58 -0.93 -8.45
C GLN A 76 -9.57 0.12 -7.97
N PHE A 77 -8.86 -0.14 -6.88
CA PHE A 77 -7.81 0.73 -6.36
C PHE A 77 -6.61 0.83 -7.33
N ASN A 78 -6.43 -0.10 -8.27
CA ASN A 78 -5.44 0.03 -9.35
C ASN A 78 -5.58 1.33 -10.17
N LYS A 79 -6.79 1.89 -10.26
CA LYS A 79 -7.02 3.21 -10.88
C LYS A 79 -6.42 4.35 -10.05
N VAL A 80 -6.53 4.28 -8.72
CA VAL A 80 -5.89 5.24 -7.79
C VAL A 80 -4.38 5.14 -7.95
N ILE A 81 -3.83 3.91 -7.91
CA ILE A 81 -2.40 3.64 -8.05
C ILE A 81 -1.85 4.21 -9.37
N SER A 82 -2.53 3.95 -10.49
CA SER A 82 -2.09 4.43 -11.81
C SER A 82 -2.05 5.96 -11.88
N ASN A 83 -3.05 6.64 -11.30
CA ASN A 83 -3.08 8.10 -11.25
C ASN A 83 -2.03 8.66 -10.27
N LEU A 84 -1.79 8.00 -9.14
CA LEU A 84 -0.75 8.36 -8.18
C LEU A 84 0.64 8.26 -8.81
N TYR A 85 0.95 7.20 -9.57
CA TYR A 85 2.22 7.10 -10.28
C TYR A 85 2.45 8.26 -11.25
N ARG A 86 1.44 8.62 -12.04
CA ARG A 86 1.51 9.79 -12.94
C ARG A 86 1.72 11.09 -12.15
N LEU A 87 1.03 11.24 -11.03
CA LEU A 87 1.18 12.39 -10.14
C LEU A 87 2.60 12.46 -9.55
N TYR A 88 3.16 11.34 -9.06
CA TYR A 88 4.51 11.30 -8.48
C TYR A 88 5.59 11.64 -9.50
N GLN A 89 5.47 11.15 -10.73
CA GLN A 89 6.46 11.41 -11.78
C GLN A 89 6.47 12.88 -12.20
N ASN A 90 5.28 13.45 -12.44
CA ASN A 90 5.16 14.79 -13.03
C ASN A 90 5.08 15.89 -11.96
N MET A 91 4.55 15.61 -10.77
CA MET A 91 4.19 16.59 -9.74
C MET A 91 3.36 17.75 -10.30
N ASP A 92 2.40 17.42 -11.16
CA ASP A 92 1.46 18.38 -11.73
C ASP A 92 0.07 18.19 -11.10
N LYS A 93 -0.56 19.31 -10.73
CA LYS A 93 -1.90 19.35 -10.15
C LYS A 93 -2.98 18.81 -11.09
N GLU A 94 -2.75 18.79 -12.42
CA GLU A 94 -3.72 18.23 -13.37
C GLU A 94 -4.02 16.74 -13.09
N PHE A 95 -3.08 16.02 -12.48
CA PHE A 95 -3.25 14.61 -12.12
C PHE A 95 -3.97 14.41 -10.78
N LEU A 96 -4.21 15.48 -10.00
CA LEU A 96 -4.88 15.37 -8.70
C LEU A 96 -6.37 15.06 -8.84
N ASP A 97 -7.05 15.68 -9.81
CA ASP A 97 -8.48 15.44 -10.08
C ASP A 97 -8.80 13.98 -10.40
N PRO A 98 -8.05 13.30 -11.29
CA PRO A 98 -8.18 11.86 -11.52
C PRO A 98 -7.97 11.01 -10.26
N VAL A 99 -7.00 11.33 -9.41
CA VAL A 99 -6.78 10.65 -8.11
C VAL A 99 -8.01 10.82 -7.22
N MET A 100 -8.47 12.07 -7.06
CA MET A 100 -9.63 12.39 -6.23
C MET A 100 -10.93 11.73 -6.70
N LYS A 101 -11.16 11.66 -8.02
CA LYS A 101 -12.33 10.97 -8.59
C LYS A 101 -12.30 9.46 -8.32
N ALA A 102 -11.11 8.86 -8.38
CA ALA A 102 -10.95 7.45 -8.05
C ALA A 102 -11.17 7.19 -6.54
N LEU A 103 -10.70 8.10 -5.68
CA LEU A 103 -10.89 8.02 -4.23
C LEU A 103 -12.35 8.23 -3.77
N ASP A 104 -13.19 8.94 -4.54
CA ASP A 104 -14.62 9.12 -4.20
C ASP A 104 -15.35 7.79 -4.01
N VAL A 105 -14.92 6.73 -4.71
CA VAL A 105 -15.49 5.39 -4.54
C VAL A 105 -15.22 4.86 -3.14
N PHE A 106 -13.98 5.03 -2.66
CA PHE A 106 -13.55 4.53 -1.36
C PHE A 106 -14.12 5.38 -0.22
N GLU A 107 -14.25 6.69 -0.39
CA GLU A 107 -14.96 7.55 0.57
C GLU A 107 -16.42 7.11 0.72
N ARG A 108 -17.15 6.93 -0.38
CA ARG A 108 -18.54 6.45 -0.34
C ARG A 108 -18.65 5.07 0.31
N GLU A 109 -17.71 4.18 -0.01
CA GLU A 109 -17.70 2.83 0.55
C GLU A 109 -17.48 2.86 2.07
N ILE A 110 -16.51 3.59 2.58
CA ILE A 110 -16.25 3.65 4.02
C ILE A 110 -17.36 4.37 4.79
N VAL A 111 -17.98 5.40 4.18
CA VAL A 111 -19.21 6.04 4.70
C VAL A 111 -20.31 4.99 4.80
N SER A 112 -20.55 4.22 3.73
CA SER A 112 -21.61 3.20 3.69
C SER A 112 -21.38 2.06 4.68
N ARG A 113 -20.13 1.67 4.94
CA ARG A 113 -19.81 0.64 5.95
C ARG A 113 -20.03 1.14 7.37
N SER A 114 -19.95 2.46 7.60
CA SER A 114 -20.15 3.11 8.90
C SER A 114 -19.31 2.47 10.02
N LYS A 115 -18.04 2.22 9.68
CA LYS A 115 -17.06 1.57 10.56
C LYS A 115 -15.72 2.31 10.50
N PRO A 116 -14.82 2.13 11.49
CA PRO A 116 -13.49 2.75 11.46
C PRO A 116 -12.63 2.26 10.30
N PHE A 117 -12.77 0.98 9.94
CA PHE A 117 -12.03 0.34 8.85
C PHE A 117 -12.97 -0.25 7.82
N PHE A 118 -12.46 -0.51 6.61
CA PHE A 118 -13.20 -1.28 5.61
C PHE A 118 -13.51 -2.70 6.14
N GLY A 119 -12.58 -3.32 6.85
CA GLY A 119 -12.75 -4.60 7.54
C GLY A 119 -13.74 -4.58 8.72
N GLY A 120 -14.26 -3.40 9.11
CA GLY A 120 -15.19 -3.23 10.21
C GLY A 120 -14.52 -2.59 11.43
N ASP A 121 -14.60 -3.24 12.58
CA ASP A 121 -14.03 -2.72 13.84
C ASP A 121 -12.50 -2.88 13.92
N LYS A 122 -11.91 -3.68 13.01
CA LYS A 122 -10.47 -3.87 12.83
C LYS A 122 -10.13 -3.80 11.33
N PRO A 123 -8.89 -3.47 10.96
CA PRO A 123 -8.48 -3.52 9.55
C PRO A 123 -8.51 -4.95 9.02
N GLY A 124 -9.02 -5.09 7.80
CA GLY A 124 -9.05 -6.32 7.02
C GLY A 124 -8.18 -6.23 5.77
N MET A 125 -8.36 -7.17 4.85
CA MET A 125 -7.50 -7.29 3.67
C MET A 125 -7.55 -6.03 2.80
N LEU A 126 -8.75 -5.47 2.56
CA LEU A 126 -8.88 -4.24 1.78
C LEU A 126 -8.08 -3.09 2.40
N ASP A 127 -8.15 -2.91 3.73
CA ASP A 127 -7.42 -1.86 4.43
C ASP A 127 -5.90 -2.02 4.23
N TYR A 128 -5.36 -3.20 4.50
CA TYR A 128 -3.93 -3.47 4.40
C TYR A 128 -3.42 -3.41 2.97
N MET A 129 -4.22 -3.84 2.00
CA MET A 129 -3.82 -3.77 0.61
C MET A 129 -3.73 -2.34 0.13
N ILE A 130 -4.68 -1.45 0.47
CA ILE A 130 -4.64 -0.06 -0.03
C ILE A 130 -3.73 0.87 0.81
N TRP A 131 -3.47 0.51 2.06
CA TRP A 131 -2.69 1.30 3.02
C TRP A 131 -1.38 1.88 2.46
N PRO A 132 -0.50 1.10 1.79
CA PRO A 132 0.81 1.59 1.39
C PRO A 132 0.73 2.85 0.51
N TRP A 133 -0.28 2.97 -0.36
CA TRP A 133 -0.44 4.16 -1.21
C TRP A 133 -1.02 5.35 -0.44
N CYS A 134 -1.89 5.07 0.53
CA CYS A 134 -2.46 6.08 1.40
C CYS A 134 -1.44 6.64 2.40
N GLU A 135 -0.54 5.81 2.91
CA GLU A 135 0.59 6.22 3.76
C GLU A 135 1.44 7.29 3.06
N ARG A 136 1.78 7.04 1.79
CA ARG A 136 2.61 7.92 0.96
C ARG A 136 1.96 9.25 0.62
N SER A 137 0.65 9.40 0.79
CA SER A 137 -0.09 10.59 0.32
C SER A 137 0.40 11.91 0.93
N GLU A 138 0.88 11.91 2.18
CA GLU A 138 1.35 13.12 2.87
C GLU A 138 2.64 13.70 2.24
N MET A 139 3.43 12.87 1.55
CA MET A 139 4.64 13.33 0.85
C MET A 139 4.32 14.36 -0.25
N LEU A 140 3.12 14.32 -0.82
CA LEU A 140 2.70 15.23 -1.90
C LEU A 140 2.70 16.69 -1.44
N LYS A 141 2.29 16.96 -0.19
CA LYS A 141 2.34 18.30 0.40
C LYS A 141 3.78 18.76 0.55
N ILE A 142 4.68 17.88 1.01
CA ILE A 142 6.11 18.19 1.17
C ILE A 142 6.74 18.54 -0.18
N MET A 143 6.40 17.79 -1.23
CA MET A 143 7.00 17.97 -2.55
C MET A 143 6.43 19.16 -3.33
N GLY A 144 5.14 19.48 -3.17
CA GLY A 144 4.44 20.41 -4.05
C GLY A 144 3.62 21.50 -3.36
N GLY A 145 3.62 21.55 -2.03
CA GLY A 145 2.90 22.54 -1.23
C GLY A 145 1.41 22.24 -1.04
N ASP A 146 0.69 23.22 -0.48
CA ASP A 146 -0.71 23.05 -0.06
C ASP A 146 -1.69 22.74 -1.20
N GLN A 147 -1.31 23.01 -2.46
CA GLN A 147 -2.14 22.68 -3.63
C GLN A 147 -2.36 21.17 -3.84
N PHE A 148 -1.52 20.31 -3.25
CA PHE A 148 -1.67 18.85 -3.31
C PHE A 148 -2.37 18.26 -2.07
N VAL A 149 -2.80 19.10 -1.13
CA VAL A 149 -3.56 18.66 0.03
C VAL A 149 -4.98 18.30 -0.40
N LEU A 150 -5.39 17.06 -0.13
CA LEU A 150 -6.74 16.59 -0.41
C LEU A 150 -7.78 17.37 0.43
N PRO A 151 -8.92 17.79 -0.15
CA PRO A 151 -9.94 18.53 0.61
C PRO A 151 -10.57 17.66 1.71
N ARG A 152 -10.46 18.10 2.97
CA ARG A 152 -11.00 17.36 4.13
C ARG A 152 -12.48 17.08 4.03
N GLU A 153 -13.29 18.06 3.63
CA GLU A 153 -14.76 17.90 3.53
C GLU A 153 -15.18 16.86 2.50
N ARG A 154 -14.31 16.56 1.52
CA ARG A 154 -14.58 15.54 0.49
C ARG A 154 -14.14 14.14 0.93
N PHE A 155 -13.12 14.03 1.77
CA PHE A 155 -12.48 12.76 2.13
C PHE A 155 -12.37 12.56 3.64
N LEU A 156 -13.36 13.06 4.39
CA LEU A 156 -13.31 13.09 5.85
C LEU A 156 -13.14 11.68 6.42
N ARG A 157 -13.91 10.70 5.93
CA ARG A 157 -13.87 9.34 6.45
C ARG A 157 -12.59 8.62 6.06
N LEU A 158 -12.07 8.82 4.86
CA LEU A 158 -10.75 8.31 4.49
C LEU A 158 -9.62 8.93 5.32
N MET A 159 -9.70 10.21 5.68
CA MET A 159 -8.71 10.83 6.58
C MET A 159 -8.76 10.23 7.99
N GLU A 160 -9.96 10.04 8.53
CA GLU A 160 -10.15 9.38 9.84
C GLU A 160 -9.66 7.94 9.81
N TRP A 161 -9.96 7.19 8.76
CA TRP A 161 -9.44 5.85 8.53
C TRP A 161 -7.91 5.82 8.44
N ARG A 162 -7.30 6.75 7.70
CA ARG A 162 -5.84 6.83 7.59
C ARG A 162 -5.19 7.05 8.95
N ASN A 163 -5.78 7.93 9.77
CA ASN A 163 -5.30 8.17 11.13
C ASN A 163 -5.45 6.92 12.02
N ALA A 164 -6.58 6.21 11.92
CA ALA A 164 -6.78 4.96 12.66
C ALA A 164 -5.79 3.87 12.22
N MET A 165 -5.50 3.75 10.92
CA MET A 165 -4.51 2.81 10.39
C MET A 165 -3.09 3.10 10.91
N LYS A 166 -2.69 4.37 11.05
CA LYS A 166 -1.39 4.73 11.66
C LYS A 166 -1.25 4.23 13.10
N GLU A 167 -2.36 3.99 13.80
CA GLU A 167 -2.34 3.50 15.17
C GLU A 167 -2.17 1.98 15.30
N GLU A 168 -2.39 1.23 14.22
CA GLU A 168 -2.27 -0.23 14.20
C GLU A 168 -0.81 -0.67 14.31
N GLU A 169 -0.53 -1.61 15.22
CA GLU A 169 0.83 -2.08 15.52
C GLU A 169 1.55 -2.57 14.25
N CYS A 170 0.88 -3.37 13.42
CA CYS A 170 1.46 -3.88 12.17
C CYS A 170 1.79 -2.79 11.15
N VAL A 171 1.03 -1.69 11.14
CA VAL A 171 1.33 -0.52 10.32
C VAL A 171 2.54 0.20 10.88
N LYS A 172 2.58 0.47 12.19
CA LYS A 172 3.72 1.12 12.87
C LYS A 172 5.05 0.42 12.63
N MET A 173 5.06 -0.91 12.57
CA MET A 173 6.29 -1.70 12.31
C MET A 173 6.94 -1.43 10.94
N SER A 174 6.17 -0.95 9.95
CA SER A 174 6.65 -0.71 8.57
C SER A 174 6.42 0.71 8.09
N TYR A 175 5.82 1.57 8.92
CA TYR A 175 5.51 2.95 8.62
C TYR A 175 6.80 3.74 8.38
N LEU A 176 6.79 4.55 7.32
CA LEU A 176 7.84 5.52 7.06
C LEU A 176 7.27 6.95 7.10
N GLU A 177 8.04 7.85 7.69
CA GLU A 177 7.70 9.27 7.74
C GLU A 177 7.57 9.85 6.31
N PRO A 178 6.64 10.80 6.08
CA PRO A 178 6.40 11.38 4.76
C PRO A 178 7.66 11.97 4.10
N GLU A 179 8.62 12.47 4.87
CA GLU A 179 9.90 13.00 4.40
C GLU A 179 10.77 11.93 3.75
N ILE A 180 10.72 10.69 4.23
CA ILE A 180 11.46 9.57 3.65
C ILE A 180 10.88 9.23 2.28
N HIS A 181 9.56 9.14 2.18
CA HIS A 181 8.87 8.91 0.91
C HIS A 181 9.18 10.04 -0.09
N ALA A 182 9.13 11.31 0.36
CA ALA A 182 9.47 12.46 -0.48
C ALA A 182 10.93 12.41 -0.99
N LYS A 183 11.88 12.05 -0.13
CA LYS A 183 13.30 11.89 -0.51
C LYS A 183 13.47 10.80 -1.56
N TYR A 184 12.87 9.63 -1.35
CA TYR A 184 12.93 8.52 -2.30
C TYR A 184 12.33 8.89 -3.67
N ILE A 185 11.15 9.50 -3.69
CA ILE A 185 10.52 9.90 -4.96
C ILE A 185 11.35 10.98 -5.67
N ASN A 186 11.94 11.92 -4.96
CA ASN A 186 12.82 12.92 -5.57
C ASN A 186 14.10 12.31 -6.15
N SER A 187 14.75 11.35 -5.47
CA SER A 187 15.93 10.66 -6.01
C SER A 187 15.58 9.84 -7.26
N HIS A 188 14.44 9.15 -7.24
CA HIS A 188 13.91 8.44 -8.40
C HIS A 188 13.61 9.39 -9.58
N ARG A 189 13.00 10.56 -9.34
CA ARG A 189 12.74 11.56 -10.39
C ARG A 189 14.01 12.17 -10.97
N ALA A 190 15.08 12.25 -10.17
CA ALA A 190 16.38 12.71 -10.60
C ALA A 190 17.19 11.64 -11.37
N GLY A 191 16.66 10.42 -11.52
CA GLY A 191 17.26 9.34 -12.29
C GLY A 191 18.23 8.45 -11.49
N TYR A 192 18.34 8.65 -10.17
CA TYR A 192 19.17 7.85 -9.27
C TYR A 192 18.34 7.43 -8.05
N ALA A 193 17.51 6.39 -8.19
CA ALA A 193 16.69 5.91 -7.07
C ALA A 193 17.61 5.43 -5.92
N ASP A 194 17.51 6.10 -4.77
CA ASP A 194 18.27 5.76 -3.57
C ASP A 194 17.46 4.75 -2.73
N TYR A 195 17.80 3.47 -2.84
CA TYR A 195 17.13 2.38 -2.14
C TYR A 195 17.60 2.22 -0.68
N ASP A 196 18.71 2.86 -0.29
CA ASP A 196 19.39 2.65 0.99
C ASP A 196 19.22 3.83 1.96
N LEU A 197 18.23 4.70 1.74
CA LEU A 197 17.94 5.88 2.57
C LEU A 197 17.81 5.61 4.09
N LEU A 198 17.47 4.37 4.46
CA LEU A 198 17.28 3.92 5.84
C LEU A 198 18.48 3.17 6.41
N VAL A 199 19.44 2.75 5.57
CA VAL A 199 20.65 2.05 5.96
C VAL A 199 21.72 3.11 6.24
N LYS A 200 22.01 3.34 7.52
CA LYS A 200 23.12 4.19 7.97
C LYS A 200 24.12 3.40 8.78
#